data_AF-A0A973ZIY8-F1
#
_entry.id   AF-A0A973ZIY8-F1
#
_cell.length_a   1.000
_cell.length_b   1.000
_cell.length_c   1.000
_cell.angle_alpha   90.00
_cell.angle_beta   90.00
_cell.angle_gamma   90.00
#
_symmetry.space_group_name_H-M   'P 1'
#
loop_
_entity.id
_entity.type
_entity.pdbx_description
1 polymer ?
#
loop_
_entity_poly.entity_id
_entity_poly.type
_entity_poly.pdbx_seq_one_letter_code
_entity_poly.pdbx_strand_id
1 'polypeptide(L)'
;MIRLVRVMLRRRRAAAVTVFVLSAFAAAAAAAAPLYAPPAIRAATQAQVDAAPAAERSIARSVVVPVEFGPAIQLRERFTPELPYREGFETVPGVQVDGQVADAAAAPLVYRGRVCEHVRIVAGRCVSGAGEAIVAREVAQRLRLPVGSVTRFQSGTRTATGFQPAGDPVRLSVVGHYEPGDLAAAYGAGRPFATAGTGDDAPDGGRAVFVTLETVIATPFATALQTTDLVAGDGVFADPDRVRAVVAEETALADQNAYDMSTGMGELADRIGADRAVLGRSLQLAAVPLMLVTLVVLYLAVSANGLRRRTEVGLSGLRGVPGATRWWLACAETILPAVAGAPVGLLAGWAAVDRLAAATL
;
A
#
# COMPACT_ATOMS: atom_id res chain seq x y z
N MET A 1 -13.41 -32.32 -50.17
CA MET A 1 -14.17 -32.09 -48.92
C MET A 1 -14.35 -30.61 -48.56
N ILE A 2 -13.31 -29.76 -48.63
CA ILE A 2 -13.38 -28.31 -48.26
C ILE A 2 -14.51 -27.52 -48.97
N ARG A 3 -14.74 -27.72 -50.27
CA ARG A 3 -15.84 -27.06 -51.01
C ARG A 3 -17.23 -27.45 -50.50
N LEU A 4 -17.44 -28.72 -50.14
CA LEU A 4 -18.71 -29.22 -49.59
C LEU A 4 -19.01 -28.61 -48.21
N VAL A 5 -18.01 -28.56 -47.33
CA VAL A 5 -18.11 -27.93 -46.01
C VAL A 5 -18.47 -26.44 -46.14
N ARG A 6 -17.86 -25.73 -47.10
CA ARG A 6 -18.11 -24.31 -47.34
C ARG A 6 -19.52 -24.02 -47.87
N VAL A 7 -20.08 -24.90 -48.71
CA VAL A 7 -21.46 -24.80 -49.21
C VAL A 7 -22.47 -25.10 -48.11
N MET A 8 -22.21 -26.09 -47.25
CA MET A 8 -23.05 -26.38 -46.08
C MET A 8 -23.08 -25.23 -45.09
N LEU A 9 -21.91 -24.69 -44.73
CA LEU A 9 -21.79 -23.49 -43.88
C LEU A 9 -22.53 -22.28 -44.48
N ARG A 10 -22.51 -22.10 -45.81
CA ARG A 10 -23.24 -21.01 -46.49
C ARG A 10 -24.76 -21.18 -46.46
N ARG A 11 -25.28 -22.40 -46.57
CA ARG A 11 -26.74 -22.65 -46.45
C ARG A 11 -27.24 -22.55 -45.02
N ARG A 12 -26.36 -22.66 -44.02
CA ARG A 12 -26.71 -22.73 -42.58
C ARG A 12 -25.97 -21.70 -41.73
N ARG A 13 -25.76 -20.52 -42.32
CA ARG A 13 -25.00 -19.42 -41.70
C ARG A 13 -25.53 -19.05 -40.31
N ALA A 14 -26.83 -18.99 -40.11
CA ALA A 14 -27.42 -18.62 -38.82
C ALA A 14 -26.98 -19.58 -37.69
N ALA A 15 -27.02 -20.90 -37.93
CA ALA A 15 -26.62 -21.90 -36.94
C ALA A 15 -25.11 -21.93 -36.69
N ALA A 16 -24.31 -21.77 -37.75
CA ALA A 16 -22.86 -21.69 -37.60
C ALA A 16 -22.42 -20.43 -36.85
N VAL A 17 -23.07 -19.28 -37.12
CA VAL A 17 -22.82 -18.01 -36.45
C VAL A 17 -23.23 -18.09 -34.97
N THR A 18 -24.37 -18.69 -34.62
CA THR A 18 -24.75 -18.83 -33.21
C THR A 18 -23.77 -19.68 -32.43
N VAL A 19 -23.34 -20.84 -32.97
CA VAL A 19 -22.32 -21.68 -32.32
C VAL A 19 -20.98 -20.95 -32.19
N PHE A 20 -20.55 -20.24 -33.24
CA PHE A 20 -19.34 -19.42 -33.22
C PHE A 20 -19.41 -18.35 -32.11
N VAL A 21 -20.48 -17.54 -32.08
CA VAL A 21 -20.65 -16.47 -31.09
C VAL A 21 -20.71 -17.04 -29.68
N LEU A 22 -21.47 -18.11 -29.44
CA LEU A 22 -21.56 -18.75 -28.13
C LEU A 22 -20.22 -19.32 -27.66
N SER A 23 -19.45 -19.95 -28.56
CA SER A 23 -18.11 -20.44 -28.23
C SER A 23 -17.11 -19.32 -27.95
N ALA A 24 -17.21 -18.19 -28.65
CA ALA A 24 -16.41 -17.01 -28.38
C ALA A 24 -16.77 -16.39 -27.02
N PHE A 25 -18.06 -16.28 -26.68
CA PHE A 25 -18.48 -15.82 -25.35
C PHE A 25 -18.02 -16.76 -24.23
N ALA A 26 -18.10 -18.09 -24.44
CA ALA A 26 -17.62 -19.07 -23.48
C ALA A 26 -16.12 -18.90 -23.20
N ALA A 27 -15.32 -18.79 -24.27
CA ALA A 27 -13.88 -18.61 -24.17
C ALA A 27 -13.51 -17.25 -23.57
N ALA A 28 -14.24 -16.18 -23.92
CA ALA A 28 -14.05 -14.86 -23.33
C ALA A 28 -14.35 -14.87 -21.83
N ALA A 29 -15.47 -15.47 -21.40
CA ALA A 29 -15.82 -15.59 -19.99
C ALA A 29 -14.80 -16.43 -19.20
N ALA A 30 -14.34 -17.54 -19.79
CA ALA A 30 -13.33 -18.39 -19.18
C ALA A 30 -11.96 -17.69 -19.01
N ALA A 31 -11.58 -16.81 -19.94
CA ALA A 31 -10.35 -16.04 -19.86
C ALA A 31 -10.48 -14.77 -19.00
N ALA A 32 -11.66 -14.15 -18.94
CA ALA A 32 -11.86 -12.90 -18.23
C ALA A 32 -11.54 -13.02 -16.73
N ALA A 33 -11.94 -14.12 -16.07
CA ALA A 33 -11.70 -14.31 -14.65
C ALA A 33 -10.19 -14.34 -14.27
N PRO A 34 -9.33 -15.21 -14.84
CA PRO A 34 -7.91 -15.22 -14.51
C PRO A 34 -7.18 -13.93 -14.93
N LEU A 35 -7.63 -13.27 -16.02
CA LEU A 35 -7.01 -12.03 -16.49
C LEU A 35 -7.39 -10.81 -15.64
N TYR A 36 -8.60 -10.76 -15.10
CA TYR A 36 -9.09 -9.64 -14.29
C TYR A 36 -8.58 -9.66 -12.84
N ALA A 37 -8.20 -10.83 -12.31
CA ALA A 37 -7.81 -10.96 -10.90
C ALA A 37 -6.59 -10.10 -10.51
N PRO A 38 -5.45 -10.09 -11.25
CA PRO A 38 -4.28 -9.29 -10.86
C PRO A 38 -4.52 -7.76 -10.80
N PRO A 39 -5.14 -7.09 -11.80
CA PRO A 39 -5.40 -5.66 -11.70
C PRO A 39 -6.42 -5.34 -10.60
N ALA A 40 -7.46 -6.15 -10.41
CA ALA A 40 -8.43 -5.95 -9.33
C ALA A 40 -7.80 -6.06 -7.94
N ILE A 41 -6.92 -7.05 -7.73
CA ILE A 41 -6.17 -7.21 -6.49
C ILE A 41 -5.23 -6.04 -6.23
N ARG A 42 -4.53 -5.55 -7.26
CA ARG A 42 -3.64 -4.37 -7.15
C ARG A 42 -4.42 -3.12 -6.77
N ALA A 43 -5.53 -2.84 -7.45
CA ALA A 43 -6.39 -1.70 -7.16
C ALA A 43 -6.96 -1.75 -5.73
N ALA A 44 -7.44 -2.92 -5.30
CA ALA A 44 -7.94 -3.11 -3.93
C ALA A 44 -6.83 -2.93 -2.88
N THR A 45 -5.63 -3.46 -3.16
CA THR A 45 -4.47 -3.29 -2.27
C THR A 45 -4.08 -1.82 -2.15
N GLN A 46 -4.01 -1.10 -3.27
CA GLN A 46 -3.68 0.32 -3.29
C GLN A 46 -4.70 1.14 -2.49
N ALA A 47 -6.00 0.88 -2.69
CA ALA A 47 -7.05 1.55 -1.94
C ALA A 47 -6.95 1.31 -0.43
N GLN A 48 -6.58 0.11 0.01
CA GLN A 48 -6.33 -0.19 1.43
C GLN A 48 -5.10 0.58 1.96
N VAL A 49 -4.01 0.62 1.21
CA VAL A 49 -2.79 1.35 1.60
C VAL A 49 -2.99 2.87 1.63
N ASP A 50 -3.80 3.42 0.72
CA ASP A 50 -4.11 4.85 0.67
C ASP A 50 -5.04 5.27 1.81
N ALA A 51 -5.96 4.39 2.22
CA ALA A 51 -6.86 4.63 3.35
C ALA A 51 -6.22 4.35 4.72
N ALA A 52 -5.10 3.62 4.76
CA ALA A 52 -4.46 3.20 6.00
C ALA A 52 -3.81 4.39 6.75
N PRO A 53 -3.95 4.46 8.09
CA PRO A 53 -3.26 5.45 8.90
C PRO A 53 -1.74 5.26 8.86
N ALA A 54 -1.00 6.33 9.16
CA ALA A 54 0.47 6.33 9.15
C ALA A 54 1.08 5.19 9.98
N ALA A 55 0.50 4.89 11.15
CA ALA A 55 0.97 3.83 12.05
C ALA A 55 0.85 2.41 11.46
N GLU A 56 -0.02 2.20 10.48
CA GLU A 56 -0.12 0.93 9.74
C GLU A 56 0.86 0.85 8.56
N ARG A 57 1.49 1.97 8.19
CA ARG A 57 2.41 2.08 7.05
C ARG A 57 3.87 2.27 7.47
N SER A 58 4.15 2.19 8.76
CA SER A 58 5.49 2.34 9.31
C SER A 58 5.68 1.41 10.50
N ILE A 59 6.91 0.97 10.72
CA ILE A 59 7.32 0.33 11.97
C ILE A 59 8.06 1.39 12.78
N ALA A 60 7.47 1.80 13.90
CA ALA A 60 8.06 2.78 14.79
C ALA A 60 8.84 2.10 15.90
N ARG A 61 10.08 2.54 16.13
CA ARG A 61 10.92 2.03 17.22
C ARG A 61 11.40 3.13 18.11
N SER A 62 11.45 2.88 19.40
CA SER A 62 12.02 3.83 20.34
C SER A 62 12.77 3.16 21.46
N VAL A 63 13.81 3.82 21.93
CA VAL A 63 14.51 3.45 23.15
C VAL A 63 14.78 4.72 23.94
N VAL A 64 14.51 4.66 25.24
CA VAL A 64 14.88 5.73 26.15
C VAL A 64 16.34 5.55 26.47
N VAL A 65 17.16 6.54 26.09
CA VAL A 65 18.59 6.55 26.38
C VAL A 65 18.81 7.46 27.59
N PRO A 66 19.12 6.90 28.77
CA PRO A 66 19.63 7.71 29.88
C PRO A 66 21.04 8.17 29.52
N VAL A 67 21.31 9.46 29.73
CA VAL A 67 22.64 10.01 29.52
C VAL A 67 23.22 10.39 30.87
N GLU A 68 24.16 9.57 31.36
CA GLU A 68 25.17 10.09 32.28
C GLU A 68 26.06 11.01 31.46
N PHE A 69 26.10 12.30 31.82
CA PHE A 69 26.84 13.35 31.10
C PHE A 69 28.22 12.86 30.64
N GLY A 70 28.36 12.57 29.34
CA GLY A 70 29.58 12.06 28.70
C GLY A 70 29.83 12.75 27.37
N PRO A 71 31.05 12.65 26.79
CA PRO A 71 31.40 13.38 25.58
C PRO A 71 30.48 13.00 24.42
N ALA A 72 30.00 14.01 23.70
CA ALA A 72 29.12 13.96 22.52
C ALA A 72 29.41 12.84 21.49
N ILE A 73 30.64 12.33 21.46
CA ILE A 73 31.12 11.26 20.59
C ILE A 73 30.43 9.92 20.91
N GLN A 74 30.24 9.56 22.19
CA GLN A 74 29.58 8.30 22.57
C GLN A 74 28.08 8.30 22.24
N LEU A 75 27.45 9.48 22.22
CA LEU A 75 26.07 9.63 21.75
C LEU A 75 25.97 9.31 20.26
N ARG A 76 26.87 9.84 19.41
CA ARG A 76 26.79 9.64 17.96
C ARG A 76 26.97 8.18 17.53
N GLU A 77 27.83 7.43 18.23
CA GLU A 77 28.02 6.00 18.01
C GLU A 77 26.82 5.16 18.49
N ARG A 78 26.14 5.57 19.57
CA ARG A 78 24.89 4.93 20.05
C ARG A 78 23.64 5.31 19.24
N PHE A 79 23.63 6.50 18.62
CA PHE A 79 22.53 6.99 17.78
C PHE A 79 22.47 6.39 16.38
N THR A 80 23.39 5.50 16.04
CA THR A 80 23.31 4.69 14.83
C THR A 80 22.79 3.32 15.24
N PRO A 81 21.46 3.11 15.35
CA PRO A 81 20.97 1.76 15.35
C PRO A 81 21.36 1.18 14.00
N GLU A 82 22.19 0.15 14.03
CA GLU A 82 22.50 -0.72 12.90
C GLU A 82 21.22 -1.47 12.51
N LEU A 83 20.21 -0.73 12.04
CA LEU A 83 19.06 -1.39 11.46
C LEU A 83 19.53 -2.04 10.17
N PRO A 84 19.32 -3.36 10.00
CA PRO A 84 19.56 -3.99 8.73
C PRO A 84 18.68 -3.28 7.71
N TYR A 85 19.29 -2.85 6.62
CA TYR A 85 18.56 -2.37 5.46
C TYR A 85 17.45 -3.38 5.10
N ARG A 86 16.21 -2.89 5.05
CA ARG A 86 15.08 -3.67 4.55
C ARG A 86 14.72 -3.15 3.17
N GLU A 87 14.85 -4.00 2.18
CA GLU A 87 14.47 -3.65 0.82
C GLU A 87 12.99 -3.23 0.79
N GLY A 88 12.73 -2.09 0.16
CA GLY A 88 11.40 -1.46 0.09
C GLY A 88 11.06 -0.54 1.27
N PHE A 89 11.91 -0.43 2.28
CA PHE A 89 11.68 0.48 3.41
C PHE A 89 12.70 1.62 3.42
N GLU A 90 12.23 2.80 3.80
CA GLU A 90 13.08 3.94 4.13
C GLU A 90 13.30 4.00 5.65
N THR A 91 14.57 4.03 6.06
CA THR A 91 14.93 4.18 7.47
C THR A 91 15.04 5.66 7.83
N VAL A 92 14.18 6.12 8.74
CA VAL A 92 14.15 7.50 9.22
C VAL A 92 14.64 7.55 10.67
N PRO A 93 15.89 8.00 10.91
CA PRO A 93 16.40 8.18 12.27
C PRO A 93 15.82 9.45 12.90
N GLY A 94 15.70 9.45 14.21
CA GLY A 94 15.34 10.65 14.96
C GLY A 94 15.71 10.58 16.43
N VAL A 95 15.76 11.74 17.07
CA VAL A 95 16.02 11.90 18.49
C VAL A 95 15.08 12.96 19.02
N GLN A 96 14.44 12.68 20.14
CA GLN A 96 13.57 13.60 20.84
C GLN A 96 14.08 13.85 22.26
N VAL A 97 14.11 15.10 22.65
CA VAL A 97 14.39 15.55 24.01
C VAL A 97 13.21 16.38 24.48
N ASP A 98 12.60 15.97 25.59
CA ASP A 98 11.49 16.74 26.16
C ASP A 98 12.01 18.00 26.85
N GLY A 99 11.21 19.06 26.79
CA GLY A 99 11.58 20.35 27.34
C GLY A 99 10.56 21.42 27.05
N GLN A 100 10.98 22.66 27.25
CA GLN A 100 10.17 23.85 27.00
C GLN A 100 10.94 24.88 26.19
N VAL A 101 10.20 25.60 25.35
CA VAL A 101 10.69 26.73 24.56
C VAL A 101 10.19 28.04 25.14
N ALA A 102 11.08 29.05 25.15
CA ALA A 102 10.84 30.38 25.70
C ALA A 102 10.31 30.36 27.16
N ASP A 103 10.76 29.38 27.95
CA ASP A 103 10.41 29.21 29.37
C ASP A 103 8.91 29.04 29.65
N ALA A 104 8.10 28.72 28.62
CA ALA A 104 6.64 28.75 28.72
C ALA A 104 5.94 27.56 28.07
N ALA A 105 6.28 27.22 26.83
CA ALA A 105 5.57 26.16 26.10
C ALA A 105 6.35 24.85 26.18
N ALA A 106 5.73 23.80 26.73
CA ALA A 106 6.22 22.45 26.56
C ALA A 106 6.25 22.13 25.07
N ALA A 107 7.43 21.80 24.55
CA ALA A 107 7.63 21.47 23.15
C ALA A 107 8.89 20.60 23.07
N PRO A 108 8.82 19.38 22.55
CA PRO A 108 10.01 18.55 22.43
C PRO A 108 10.96 19.14 21.39
N LEU A 109 12.25 19.08 21.69
CA LEU A 109 13.32 19.33 20.73
C LEU A 109 13.56 18.05 19.94
N VAL A 110 13.34 18.10 18.62
CA VAL A 110 13.34 16.90 17.78
C VAL A 110 14.34 17.06 16.64
N TYR A 111 15.24 16.10 16.51
CA TYR A 111 15.94 15.81 15.27
C TYR A 111 15.21 14.68 14.56
N ARG A 112 14.95 14.83 13.25
CA ARG A 112 14.45 13.76 12.40
C ARG A 112 15.06 13.89 11.01
N GLY A 113 15.60 12.80 10.49
CA GLY A 113 16.23 12.78 9.17
C GLY A 113 15.25 13.21 8.08
N ARG A 114 15.68 14.09 7.17
CA ARG A 114 14.89 14.61 6.03
C ARG A 114 13.61 15.39 6.41
N VAL A 115 13.49 15.89 7.64
CA VAL A 115 12.28 16.64 8.06
C VAL A 115 11.94 17.82 7.16
N CYS A 116 12.93 18.51 6.61
CA CYS A 116 12.73 19.66 5.72
C CYS A 116 11.97 19.31 4.42
N GLU A 117 11.97 18.05 4.01
CA GLU A 117 11.28 17.58 2.80
C GLU A 117 9.80 17.26 3.08
N HIS A 118 9.46 17.02 4.35
CA HIS A 118 8.13 16.59 4.79
C HIS A 118 7.35 17.69 5.53
N VAL A 119 7.97 18.84 5.81
CA VAL A 119 7.29 19.98 6.42
C VAL A 119 7.15 21.12 5.42
N ARG A 120 6.05 21.85 5.53
CA ARG A 120 5.84 23.04 4.71
C ARG A 120 6.36 24.27 5.44
N ILE A 121 7.46 24.84 4.96
CA ILE A 121 7.98 26.09 5.49
C ILE A 121 7.09 27.25 5.03
N VAL A 122 6.51 27.97 5.97
CA VAL A 122 5.59 29.09 5.71
C VAL A 122 6.25 30.46 5.91
N ALA A 123 7.37 30.50 6.63
CA ALA A 123 8.19 31.70 6.80
C ALA A 123 9.66 31.31 7.03
N GLY A 124 10.60 32.09 6.51
CA GLY A 124 12.03 31.83 6.68
C GLY A 124 12.54 30.66 5.84
N ARG A 125 13.42 29.84 6.43
CA ARG A 125 14.05 28.68 5.80
C ARG A 125 14.07 27.47 6.74
N CYS A 126 14.39 26.29 6.20
CA CYS A 126 14.62 25.12 7.03
C CYS A 126 15.98 25.20 7.75
N VAL A 127 16.13 24.36 8.79
CA VAL A 127 17.38 24.23 9.54
C VAL A 127 18.51 23.71 8.65
N SER A 128 19.69 24.30 8.82
CA SER A 128 20.90 23.96 8.04
C SER A 128 22.17 23.88 8.87
N GLY A 129 22.17 24.49 10.06
CA GLY A 129 23.32 24.52 10.96
C GLY A 129 22.94 24.27 12.42
N ALA A 130 23.97 24.04 13.24
CA ALA A 130 23.80 23.86 14.68
C ALA A 130 23.26 25.14 15.35
N GLY A 131 22.36 24.97 16.32
CA GLY A 131 21.70 26.07 17.03
C GLY A 131 20.57 26.73 16.25
N GLU A 132 20.24 26.25 15.06
CA GLU A 132 19.08 26.68 14.29
C GLU A 132 17.86 25.82 14.61
N ALA A 133 16.68 26.43 14.63
CA ALA A 133 15.42 25.76 14.87
C ALA A 133 14.33 26.26 13.92
N ILE A 134 13.47 25.33 13.48
CA ILE A 134 12.15 25.68 12.95
C ILE A 134 11.07 25.35 13.97
N VAL A 135 10.12 26.25 14.11
CA VAL A 135 9.04 26.17 15.10
C VAL A 135 7.70 26.08 14.38
N ALA A 136 6.75 25.33 14.91
CA ALA A 136 5.42 25.30 14.31
C ALA A 136 4.80 26.70 14.34
N ARG A 137 4.10 27.07 13.27
CA ARG A 137 3.50 28.42 13.12
C ARG A 137 2.64 28.80 14.32
N GLU A 138 1.85 27.86 14.84
CA GLU A 138 0.93 28.10 15.96
C GLU A 138 1.70 28.41 17.26
N VAL A 139 2.81 27.69 17.49
CA VAL A 139 3.70 27.93 18.65
C VAL A 139 4.41 29.27 18.50
N ALA A 140 4.91 29.59 17.31
CA ALA A 140 5.58 30.85 17.02
C ALA A 140 4.65 32.06 17.22
N GLN A 141 3.39 31.97 16.78
CA GLN A 141 2.39 33.03 16.98
C GLN A 141 2.04 33.20 18.46
N ARG A 142 1.79 32.09 19.17
CA ARG A 142 1.46 32.11 20.61
C ARG A 142 2.56 32.74 21.45
N LEU A 143 3.82 32.42 21.14
CA LEU A 143 5.00 32.91 21.88
C LEU A 143 5.61 34.18 21.30
N ARG A 144 5.03 34.74 20.23
CA ARG A 144 5.53 35.91 19.50
C ARG A 144 7.02 35.76 19.13
N LEU A 145 7.37 34.60 18.60
CA LEU A 145 8.73 34.29 18.10
C LEU A 145 8.79 34.61 16.61
N PRO A 146 9.32 35.76 16.17
CA PRO A 146 9.52 36.03 14.76
C PRO A 146 10.72 35.23 14.23
N VAL A 147 10.75 35.00 12.92
CA VAL A 147 11.94 34.49 12.23
C VAL A 147 13.10 35.48 12.44
N GLY A 148 14.28 34.96 12.79
CA GLY A 148 15.47 35.72 13.14
C GLY A 148 15.62 35.99 14.64
N SER A 149 14.60 35.69 15.45
CA SER A 149 14.70 35.79 16.91
C SER A 149 15.57 34.68 17.51
N VAL A 150 16.06 34.94 18.73
CA VAL A 150 16.73 33.93 19.55
C VAL A 150 15.81 33.58 20.70
N THR A 151 15.52 32.29 20.85
CA THR A 151 14.74 31.73 21.96
C THR A 151 15.63 30.83 22.82
N ARG A 152 15.15 30.49 24.01
CA ARG A 152 15.80 29.50 24.88
C ARG A 152 15.01 28.20 24.83
N PHE A 153 15.73 27.10 24.76
CA PHE A 153 15.20 25.78 25.00
C PHE A 153 15.80 25.23 26.28
N GLN A 154 14.94 24.80 27.18
CA GLN A 154 15.32 24.17 28.43
C GLN A 154 14.80 22.73 28.40
N SER A 155 15.70 21.76 28.39
CA SER A 155 15.32 20.36 28.55
C SER A 155 14.83 20.12 29.97
N GLY A 156 13.97 19.12 30.14
CA GLY A 156 13.41 18.78 31.44
C GLY A 156 12.09 18.04 31.34
N THR A 157 11.62 17.58 32.47
CA THR A 157 10.40 16.78 32.55
C THR A 157 9.31 17.57 33.25
N ARG A 158 8.11 17.58 32.68
CA ARG A 158 6.95 18.15 33.36
C ARG A 158 6.37 17.11 34.31
N THR A 159 6.30 17.46 35.59
CA THR A 159 5.69 16.64 36.65
C THR A 159 4.43 17.33 37.18
N ALA A 160 3.69 16.66 38.05
CA ALA A 160 2.51 17.24 38.71
C ALA A 160 2.85 18.50 39.54
N THR A 161 4.10 18.66 39.96
CA THR A 161 4.56 19.81 40.78
C THR A 161 5.19 20.93 39.96
N GLY A 162 5.29 20.78 38.64
CA GLY A 162 5.83 21.78 37.72
C GLY A 162 6.86 21.22 36.75
N PHE A 163 7.54 22.12 36.04
CA PHE A 163 8.62 21.74 35.13
C PHE A 163 9.94 21.59 35.90
N GLN A 164 10.58 20.43 35.80
CA GLN A 164 11.88 20.17 36.41
C GLN A 164 12.97 20.25 35.33
N PRO A 165 13.81 21.30 35.33
CA PRO A 165 14.84 21.49 34.31
C PRO A 165 15.97 20.46 34.44
N ALA A 166 16.49 20.02 33.29
CA ALA A 166 17.59 19.07 33.19
C ALA A 166 18.84 19.70 32.55
N GLY A 167 19.60 20.49 33.33
CA GLY A 167 20.81 21.17 32.86
C GLY A 167 20.57 22.63 32.45
N ASP A 168 21.54 23.25 31.79
CA ASP A 168 21.45 24.67 31.42
C ASP A 168 20.66 24.89 30.10
N PRO A 169 19.92 26.00 29.97
CA PRO A 169 19.17 26.29 28.76
C PRO A 169 20.08 26.64 27.58
N VAL A 170 19.71 26.16 26.39
CA VAL A 170 20.42 26.42 25.14
C VAL A 170 19.72 27.50 24.34
N ARG A 171 20.50 28.34 23.67
CA ARG A 171 19.98 29.36 22.76
C ARG A 171 19.73 28.76 21.37
N LEU A 172 18.52 28.94 20.86
CA LEU A 172 18.13 28.54 19.51
C LEU A 172 17.78 29.77 18.69
N SER A 173 18.30 29.85 17.47
CA SER A 173 17.89 30.85 16.49
C SER A 173 16.70 30.31 15.68
N VAL A 174 15.58 31.01 15.71
CA VAL A 174 14.39 30.65 14.95
C VAL A 174 14.60 31.05 13.49
N VAL A 175 14.94 30.09 12.62
CA VAL A 175 15.25 30.35 11.20
C VAL A 175 14.05 30.20 10.28
N GLY A 176 12.97 29.59 10.77
CA GLY A 176 11.74 29.46 10.00
C GLY A 176 10.56 28.93 10.81
N HIS A 177 9.38 29.08 10.23
CA HIS A 177 8.14 28.51 10.76
C HIS A 177 7.62 27.45 9.82
N TYR A 178 7.10 26.35 10.39
CA TYR A 178 6.56 25.25 9.60
C TYR A 178 5.07 25.01 9.91
N GLU A 179 4.40 24.40 8.94
CA GLU A 179 3.13 23.71 9.13
C GLU A 179 3.36 22.19 8.93
N PRO A 180 2.57 21.35 9.61
CA PRO A 180 2.84 19.91 9.73
C PRO A 180 2.91 19.09 8.43
N GLY A 181 2.57 19.61 7.25
CA GLY A 181 2.84 18.94 5.96
C GLY A 181 2.50 17.44 5.96
N ASP A 182 3.47 16.62 5.56
CA ASP A 182 3.40 15.16 5.51
C ASP A 182 3.75 14.48 6.85
N LEU A 183 3.94 15.23 7.94
CA LEU A 183 4.17 14.64 9.26
C LEU A 183 2.98 13.79 9.70
N ALA A 184 1.75 14.08 9.24
CA ALA A 184 0.59 13.22 9.52
C ALA A 184 0.58 11.92 8.69
N ALA A 185 1.41 11.83 7.65
CA ALA A 185 1.52 10.67 6.77
C ALA A 185 2.51 9.63 7.33
N ALA A 186 2.82 8.60 6.54
CA ALA A 186 3.70 7.50 6.93
C ALA A 186 5.07 7.96 7.45
N TYR A 187 5.58 9.10 6.96
CA TYR A 187 6.82 9.69 7.45
C TYR A 187 6.77 10.05 8.95
N GLY A 188 5.63 10.47 9.51
CA GLY A 188 5.55 10.75 10.96
C GLY A 188 5.40 9.52 11.83
N ALA A 189 5.22 8.35 11.23
CA ALA A 189 5.11 7.05 11.90
C ALA A 189 4.11 7.01 13.07
N GLY A 190 3.03 7.80 13.00
CA GLY A 190 2.02 7.89 14.06
C GLY A 190 2.50 8.52 15.37
N ARG A 191 3.65 9.22 15.37
CA ARG A 191 4.27 9.76 16.59
C ARG A 191 3.53 11.00 17.12
N PRO A 192 3.48 11.19 18.46
CA PRO A 192 2.75 12.29 19.07
C PRO A 192 3.32 13.67 18.75
N PHE A 193 4.59 13.79 18.35
CA PHE A 193 5.11 15.08 17.90
C PHE A 193 4.53 15.54 16.55
N ALA A 194 3.98 14.60 15.78
CA ALA A 194 3.36 14.87 14.48
C ALA A 194 1.88 15.25 14.60
N THR A 195 1.21 14.78 15.65
CA THR A 195 -0.19 15.07 15.94
C THR A 195 -0.28 16.16 17.01
N ALA A 196 -1.03 17.23 16.76
CA ALA A 196 -1.42 18.09 17.88
C ALA A 196 -2.33 17.25 18.78
N GLY A 197 -1.92 16.97 20.02
CA GLY A 197 -2.81 16.29 20.97
C GLY A 197 -4.11 17.07 21.12
N THR A 198 -5.25 16.43 20.85
CA THR A 198 -6.60 17.03 20.95
C THR A 198 -7.38 16.52 22.16
N GLY A 199 -6.71 15.99 23.19
CA GLY A 199 -7.35 15.48 24.40
C GLY A 199 -7.04 16.34 25.63
N ASP A 200 -7.99 16.43 26.57
CA ASP A 200 -7.84 17.12 27.86
C ASP A 200 -6.71 16.52 28.75
N ASP A 201 -6.26 15.29 28.44
CA ASP A 201 -5.13 14.61 29.10
C ASP A 201 -3.81 14.69 28.30
N ALA A 202 -3.78 15.37 27.14
CA ALA A 202 -2.52 15.59 26.42
C ALA A 202 -1.74 16.70 27.17
N PRO A 203 -0.58 16.41 27.79
CA PRO A 203 0.10 17.37 28.64
C PRO A 203 0.69 18.51 27.79
N ASP A 204 -0.10 19.53 27.43
CA ASP A 204 0.26 20.66 26.56
C ASP A 204 1.34 20.30 25.53
N GLY A 205 1.16 19.18 24.82
CA GLY A 205 2.20 18.60 23.97
C GLY A 205 2.44 19.51 22.79
N GLY A 206 3.28 20.53 22.97
CA GLY A 206 3.55 21.51 21.95
C GLY A 206 4.11 20.82 20.73
N ARG A 207 3.75 21.36 19.56
CA ARG A 207 4.34 20.94 18.30
C ARG A 207 5.87 20.94 18.43
N ALA A 208 6.52 19.92 17.88
CA ALA A 208 7.97 19.78 17.96
C ALA A 208 8.70 21.03 17.45
N VAL A 209 9.82 21.32 18.10
CA VAL A 209 10.83 22.25 17.60
C VAL A 209 11.87 21.42 16.86
N PHE A 210 11.90 21.51 15.53
CA PHE A 210 12.84 20.73 14.74
C PHE A 210 14.20 21.43 14.65
N VAL A 211 15.25 20.66 14.90
CA VAL A 211 16.65 21.11 14.89
C VAL A 211 17.54 20.09 14.19
N THR A 212 18.80 20.44 13.99
CA THR A 212 19.81 19.48 13.50
C THR A 212 20.28 18.54 14.60
N LEU A 213 20.85 17.39 14.23
CA LEU A 213 21.38 16.42 15.19
C LEU A 213 22.48 17.04 16.07
N GLU A 214 23.33 17.89 15.49
CA GLU A 214 24.38 18.60 16.22
C GLU A 214 23.81 19.48 17.34
N THR A 215 22.64 20.08 17.09
CA THR A 215 21.95 20.92 18.08
C THR A 215 21.42 20.08 19.23
N VAL A 216 20.84 18.91 18.95
CA VAL A 216 20.39 17.97 19.99
C VAL A 216 21.58 17.49 20.82
N ILE A 217 22.68 17.09 20.17
CA ILE A 217 23.90 16.63 20.84
C ILE A 217 24.54 17.73 21.72
N ALA A 218 24.47 18.99 21.30
CA ALA A 218 24.96 20.12 22.07
C ALA A 218 24.02 20.55 23.21
N THR A 219 22.82 19.97 23.29
CA THR A 219 21.83 20.30 24.32
C THR A 219 22.04 19.42 25.56
N PRO A 220 22.18 19.98 26.76
CA PRO A 220 22.17 19.20 27.99
C PRO A 220 20.80 18.54 28.18
N PHE A 221 20.75 17.23 28.45
CA PHE A 221 19.53 16.51 28.81
C PHE A 221 19.86 15.29 29.68
N ALA A 222 18.92 14.89 30.52
CA ALA A 222 19.05 13.69 31.36
C ALA A 222 18.62 12.42 30.60
N THR A 223 17.58 12.53 29.78
CA THR A 223 17.02 11.45 28.97
C THR A 223 16.73 11.95 27.55
N ALA A 224 16.95 11.08 26.56
CA ALA A 224 16.48 11.30 25.20
C ALA A 224 15.73 10.06 24.73
N LEU A 225 14.70 10.27 23.92
CA LEU A 225 14.03 9.23 23.17
C LEU A 225 14.70 9.10 21.82
N GLN A 226 15.51 8.05 21.65
CA GLN A 226 16.03 7.69 20.34
C GLN A 226 14.94 6.97 19.56
N THR A 227 14.76 7.36 18.30
CA THR A 227 13.71 6.82 17.44
C THR A 227 14.29 6.34 16.12
N THR A 228 13.77 5.26 15.59
CA THR A 228 14.11 4.81 14.24
C THR A 228 12.89 4.17 13.61
N ASP A 229 12.43 4.77 12.52
CA ASP A 229 11.21 4.35 11.86
C ASP A 229 11.53 3.73 10.52
N LEU A 230 10.92 2.59 10.22
CA LEU A 230 10.94 2.00 8.89
C LEU A 230 9.63 2.38 8.20
N VAL A 231 9.72 3.26 7.20
CA VAL A 231 8.58 3.72 6.42
C VAL A 231 8.46 2.81 5.19
N ALA A 232 7.31 2.17 5.01
CA ALA A 232 7.08 1.31 3.86
C ALA A 232 6.97 2.15 2.58
N GLY A 233 7.81 1.84 1.60
CA GLY A 233 7.74 2.40 0.26
C GLY A 233 6.64 1.77 -0.60
N ASP A 234 6.51 2.31 -1.82
CA ASP A 234 5.51 1.84 -2.76
C ASP A 234 5.77 0.38 -3.15
N GLY A 235 4.72 -0.44 -3.10
CA GLY A 235 4.77 -1.85 -3.49
C GLY A 235 5.20 -2.83 -2.39
N VAL A 236 5.59 -2.39 -1.19
CA VAL A 236 5.87 -3.29 -0.06
C VAL A 236 4.66 -4.19 0.24
N PHE A 237 3.45 -3.63 0.22
CA PHE A 237 2.20 -4.36 0.43
C PHE A 237 1.73 -5.19 -0.78
N ALA A 238 2.49 -5.23 -1.88
CA ALA A 238 2.21 -6.16 -2.96
C ALA A 238 2.32 -7.62 -2.49
N ASP A 239 3.19 -7.88 -1.51
CA ASP A 239 3.36 -9.18 -0.86
C ASP A 239 3.09 -9.08 0.67
N PRO A 240 1.86 -9.35 1.12
CA PRO A 240 1.51 -9.28 2.54
C PRO A 240 2.26 -10.34 3.38
N ASP A 241 2.74 -11.43 2.78
CA ASP A 241 3.45 -12.48 3.49
C ASP A 241 4.86 -11.99 3.85
N ARG A 242 5.52 -11.31 2.91
CA ARG A 242 6.78 -10.60 3.15
C ARG A 242 6.64 -9.54 4.25
N VAL A 243 5.55 -8.77 4.23
CA VAL A 243 5.29 -7.76 5.27
C VAL A 243 5.17 -8.42 6.65
N ARG A 244 4.42 -9.53 6.77
CA ARG A 244 4.30 -10.27 8.02
C ARG A 244 5.63 -10.83 8.51
N ALA A 245 6.47 -11.32 7.59
CA ALA A 245 7.82 -11.77 7.92
C ALA A 245 8.70 -10.64 8.47
N VAL A 246 8.69 -9.47 7.82
CA VAL A 246 9.42 -8.29 8.30
C VAL A 246 8.93 -7.87 9.69
N VAL A 247 7.61 -7.77 9.90
CA VAL A 247 7.07 -7.44 11.22
C VAL A 247 7.51 -8.45 12.29
N ALA A 248 7.45 -9.76 11.99
CA ALA A 248 7.88 -10.80 12.93
C ALA A 248 9.38 -10.71 13.25
N GLU A 249 10.24 -10.48 12.25
CA GLU A 249 11.66 -10.25 12.44
C GLU A 249 11.94 -9.00 13.29
N GLU A 250 11.24 -7.90 13.00
CA GLU A 250 11.43 -6.65 13.74
C GLU A 250 10.94 -6.75 15.19
N THR A 251 9.87 -7.52 15.46
CA THR A 251 9.43 -7.85 16.83
C THR A 251 10.50 -8.65 17.57
N ALA A 252 11.06 -9.70 16.94
CA ALA A 252 12.10 -10.51 17.56
C ALA A 252 13.37 -9.69 17.86
N LEU A 253 13.73 -8.75 16.97
CA LEU A 253 14.83 -7.81 17.19
C LEU A 253 14.54 -6.82 18.32
N ALA A 254 13.28 -6.36 18.46
CA ALA A 254 12.87 -5.49 19.56
C ALA A 254 13.01 -6.20 20.92
N ASP A 255 12.57 -7.46 21.00
CA ASP A 255 12.68 -8.29 22.20
C ASP A 255 14.15 -8.57 22.59
N GLN A 256 15.01 -8.87 21.61
CA GLN A 256 16.42 -9.18 21.84
C GLN A 256 17.22 -7.99 22.36
N ASN A 257 16.86 -6.78 21.93
CA ASN A 257 17.64 -5.59 22.22
C ASN A 257 16.92 -4.60 23.17
N ALA A 258 15.76 -4.97 23.71
CA ALA A 258 14.97 -4.19 24.64
C ALA A 258 14.58 -2.79 24.13
N TYR A 259 14.14 -2.69 22.87
CA TYR A 259 13.53 -1.46 22.35
C TYR A 259 12.01 -1.57 22.34
N ASP A 260 11.31 -0.45 22.53
CA ASP A 260 9.87 -0.37 22.28
C ASP A 260 9.62 -0.36 20.76
N MET A 261 8.66 -1.17 20.32
CA MET A 261 8.22 -1.20 18.93
C MET A 261 6.70 -1.03 18.87
N SER A 262 6.23 -0.17 17.97
CA SER A 262 4.81 -0.04 17.64
C SER A 262 4.60 -0.08 16.13
N THR A 263 3.63 -0.86 15.68
CA THR A 263 3.28 -0.99 14.26
C THR A 263 1.88 -1.57 14.11
N GLY A 264 1.08 -1.01 13.21
CA GLY A 264 -0.18 -1.60 12.73
C GLY A 264 -0.01 -2.36 11.40
N MET A 265 1.23 -2.49 10.91
CA MET A 265 1.51 -3.00 9.57
C MET A 265 1.11 -4.46 9.38
N GLY A 266 1.20 -5.27 10.44
CA GLY A 266 0.71 -6.66 10.42
C GLY A 266 -0.80 -6.74 10.20
N GLU A 267 -1.57 -5.90 10.89
CA GLU A 267 -3.04 -5.85 10.75
C GLU A 267 -3.46 -5.42 9.34
N LEU A 268 -2.75 -4.44 8.76
CA LEU A 268 -2.98 -4.02 7.38
C LEU A 268 -2.67 -5.15 6.39
N ALA A 269 -1.55 -5.87 6.58
CA ALA A 269 -1.20 -7.02 5.75
C ALA A 269 -2.25 -8.14 5.84
N ASP A 270 -2.76 -8.43 7.05
CA ASP A 270 -3.82 -9.41 7.28
C ASP A 270 -5.13 -9.00 6.60
N ARG A 271 -5.52 -7.71 6.71
CA ARG A 271 -6.70 -7.16 6.04
C ARG A 271 -6.58 -7.26 4.51
N ILE A 272 -5.43 -6.90 3.94
CA ILE A 272 -5.15 -7.04 2.50
C ILE A 272 -5.20 -8.52 2.09
N GLY A 273 -4.61 -9.42 2.89
CA GLY A 273 -4.63 -10.87 2.62
C GLY A 273 -6.04 -11.45 2.64
N ALA A 274 -6.86 -11.05 3.62
CA ALA A 274 -8.25 -11.45 3.73
C ALA A 274 -9.08 -10.95 2.52
N ASP A 275 -8.94 -9.69 2.13
CA ASP A 275 -9.63 -9.11 0.97
C ASP A 275 -9.26 -9.83 -0.34
N ARG A 276 -7.97 -10.13 -0.54
CA ARG A 276 -7.50 -10.91 -1.70
C ARG A 276 -8.11 -12.31 -1.74
N ALA A 277 -8.19 -12.98 -0.59
CA ALA A 277 -8.79 -14.31 -0.51
C ALA A 277 -10.30 -14.28 -0.81
N VAL A 278 -11.01 -13.25 -0.32
CA VAL A 278 -12.45 -13.05 -0.59
C VAL A 278 -12.67 -12.75 -2.07
N LEU A 279 -11.90 -11.82 -2.67
CA LEU A 279 -11.97 -11.48 -4.09
C LEU A 279 -11.66 -12.69 -4.99
N GLY A 280 -10.65 -13.48 -4.65
CA GLY A 280 -10.32 -14.70 -5.39
C GLY A 280 -11.47 -15.72 -5.38
N ARG A 281 -12.07 -15.96 -4.21
CA ARG A 281 -13.21 -16.89 -4.08
C ARG A 281 -14.47 -16.38 -4.75
N SER A 282 -14.79 -15.09 -4.62
CA SER A 282 -16.00 -14.51 -5.22
C SER A 282 -15.93 -14.54 -6.74
N LEU A 283 -14.76 -14.26 -7.32
CA LEU A 283 -14.55 -14.33 -8.77
C LEU A 283 -14.70 -15.76 -9.30
N GLN A 284 -14.16 -16.75 -8.59
CA GLN A 284 -14.36 -18.17 -8.93
C GLN A 284 -15.84 -18.58 -8.82
N LEU A 285 -16.52 -18.15 -7.76
CA LEU A 285 -17.94 -18.43 -7.53
C LEU A 285 -18.83 -17.81 -8.61
N ALA A 286 -18.46 -16.64 -9.16
CA ALA A 286 -19.18 -16.00 -10.26
C ALA A 286 -18.86 -16.63 -11.64
N ALA A 287 -17.60 -17.00 -11.87
CA ALA A 287 -17.14 -17.54 -13.15
C ALA A 287 -17.69 -18.95 -13.43
N VAL A 288 -17.77 -19.81 -12.41
CA VAL A 288 -18.21 -21.21 -12.58
C VAL A 288 -19.67 -21.32 -13.08
N PRO A 289 -20.67 -20.68 -12.46
CA PRO A 289 -22.04 -20.69 -12.96
C PRO A 289 -22.16 -20.08 -14.36
N LEU A 290 -21.46 -18.99 -14.64
CA LEU A 290 -21.47 -18.36 -15.96
C LEU A 290 -20.93 -19.32 -17.04
N MET A 291 -19.83 -20.02 -16.73
CA MET A 291 -19.27 -21.04 -17.62
C MET A 291 -20.25 -22.20 -17.82
N LEU A 292 -20.88 -22.70 -16.74
CA LEU A 292 -21.88 -23.77 -16.81
C LEU A 292 -23.09 -23.37 -17.64
N VAL A 293 -23.65 -22.18 -17.42
CA VAL A 293 -24.76 -21.64 -18.20
C VAL A 293 -24.37 -21.55 -19.67
N THR A 294 -23.16 -21.06 -19.97
CA THR A 294 -22.70 -20.95 -21.36
C THR A 294 -22.54 -22.33 -22.02
N LEU A 295 -22.04 -23.33 -21.28
CA LEU A 295 -21.95 -24.72 -21.76
C LEU A 295 -23.34 -25.34 -21.99
N VAL A 296 -24.31 -25.08 -21.11
CA VAL A 296 -25.70 -25.54 -21.28
C VAL A 296 -26.33 -24.91 -22.52
N VAL A 297 -26.17 -23.61 -22.73
CA VAL A 297 -26.68 -22.92 -23.92
C VAL A 297 -26.03 -23.47 -25.19
N LEU A 298 -24.72 -23.73 -25.16
CA LEU A 298 -24.00 -24.36 -26.26
C LEU A 298 -24.55 -25.77 -26.55
N TYR A 299 -24.77 -26.58 -25.51
CA TYR A 299 -25.37 -27.91 -25.63
C TYR A 299 -26.79 -27.85 -26.23
N LEU A 300 -27.64 -26.92 -25.78
CA LEU A 300 -28.99 -26.72 -26.32
C LEU A 300 -28.95 -26.31 -27.79
N ALA A 301 -28.03 -25.40 -28.16
CA ALA A 301 -27.85 -24.97 -29.54
C ALA A 301 -27.39 -26.13 -30.44
N VAL A 302 -26.47 -26.98 -29.97
CA VAL A 302 -25.98 -28.14 -30.71
C VAL A 302 -27.06 -29.23 -30.82
N SER A 303 -27.78 -29.52 -29.72
CA SER A 303 -28.82 -30.56 -29.69
C SER A 303 -30.03 -30.21 -30.56
N ALA A 304 -30.49 -28.94 -30.52
CA ALA A 304 -31.56 -28.46 -31.39
C ALA A 304 -31.19 -28.57 -32.89
N ASN A 305 -29.92 -28.28 -33.23
CA ASN A 305 -29.41 -28.46 -34.58
C ASN A 305 -29.30 -29.94 -34.98
N GLY A 306 -28.93 -30.82 -34.04
CA GLY A 306 -28.91 -32.27 -34.25
C GLY A 306 -30.29 -32.85 -34.52
N LEU A 307 -31.31 -32.42 -33.77
CA LEU A 307 -32.71 -32.85 -33.95
C LEU A 307 -33.24 -32.52 -35.34
N ARG A 308 -32.96 -31.32 -35.85
CA ARG A 308 -33.34 -30.88 -37.21
C ARG A 308 -32.70 -31.71 -38.33
N ARG A 309 -31.62 -32.45 -38.04
CA ARG A 309 -30.82 -33.21 -39.02
C ARG A 309 -31.13 -34.70 -39.07
N ARG A 310 -31.95 -35.22 -38.17
CA ARG A 310 -32.18 -36.68 -38.06
C ARG A 310 -32.64 -37.30 -39.38
N THR A 311 -33.51 -36.61 -40.12
CA THR A 311 -34.04 -37.05 -41.42
C THR A 311 -32.96 -37.06 -42.52
N GLU A 312 -32.10 -36.04 -42.57
CA GLU A 312 -31.02 -35.93 -43.55
C GLU A 312 -29.93 -36.98 -43.31
N VAL A 313 -29.57 -37.21 -42.04
CA VAL A 313 -28.59 -38.24 -41.65
C VAL A 313 -29.13 -39.64 -41.95
N GLY A 314 -30.42 -39.88 -41.69
CA GLY A 314 -31.09 -41.14 -42.05
C GLY A 314 -31.04 -41.43 -43.55
N LEU A 315 -31.36 -40.43 -44.39
CA LEU A 315 -31.28 -40.52 -45.85
C LEU A 315 -29.85 -40.78 -46.35
N SER A 316 -28.84 -40.15 -45.75
CA SER A 316 -27.44 -40.41 -46.11
C SER A 316 -26.99 -41.83 -45.72
N GLY A 317 -27.60 -42.40 -44.68
CA GLY A 317 -27.35 -43.77 -44.27
C GLY A 317 -27.90 -44.81 -45.21
N LEU A 318 -29.10 -44.56 -45.76
CA LEU A 318 -29.71 -45.42 -46.78
C LEU A 318 -28.95 -45.40 -48.12
N ARG A 319 -28.14 -44.36 -48.38
CA ARG A 319 -27.31 -44.22 -49.59
C ARG A 319 -25.91 -44.83 -49.48
N GLY A 320 -25.61 -45.59 -48.42
CA GLY A 320 -24.36 -46.34 -48.30
C GLY A 320 -23.11 -45.51 -47.98
N VAL A 321 -23.25 -44.25 -47.52
CA VAL A 321 -22.09 -43.42 -47.15
C VAL A 321 -21.34 -44.05 -45.96
N PRO A 322 -20.02 -44.23 -46.01
CA PRO A 322 -19.27 -44.85 -44.91
C PRO A 322 -19.46 -44.10 -43.57
N GLY A 323 -19.51 -44.85 -42.47
CA GLY A 323 -19.84 -44.33 -41.13
C GLY A 323 -18.90 -43.21 -40.67
N ALA A 324 -17.61 -43.31 -40.96
CA ALA A 324 -16.61 -42.30 -40.62
C ALA A 324 -16.87 -40.95 -41.33
N THR A 325 -17.21 -40.97 -42.63
CA THR A 325 -17.52 -39.75 -43.39
C THR A 325 -18.84 -39.14 -42.93
N ARG A 326 -19.82 -39.97 -42.54
CA ARG A 326 -21.09 -39.53 -41.97
C ARG A 326 -20.90 -38.83 -40.63
N TRP A 327 -20.10 -39.42 -39.73
CA TRP A 327 -19.75 -38.83 -38.44
C TRP A 327 -19.00 -37.51 -38.61
N TRP A 328 -17.99 -37.49 -39.50
CA TRP A 328 -17.21 -36.28 -39.75
C TRP A 328 -18.05 -35.15 -40.37
N LEU A 329 -18.95 -35.44 -41.32
CA LEU A 329 -19.87 -34.43 -41.86
C LEU A 329 -20.85 -33.89 -40.80
N ALA A 330 -21.33 -34.75 -39.90
CA ALA A 330 -22.24 -34.37 -38.83
C ALA A 330 -21.56 -33.49 -37.78
N CYS A 331 -20.30 -33.80 -37.43
CA CYS A 331 -19.55 -33.09 -36.40
C CYS A 331 -18.79 -31.85 -36.91
N ALA A 332 -18.33 -31.85 -38.17
CA ALA A 332 -17.51 -30.75 -38.70
C ALA A 332 -18.25 -29.40 -38.69
N GLU A 333 -19.56 -29.39 -38.92
CA GLU A 333 -20.34 -28.14 -38.96
C GLU A 333 -20.49 -27.46 -37.58
N THR A 334 -20.36 -28.21 -36.49
CA THR A 334 -20.41 -27.66 -35.12
C THR A 334 -19.00 -27.46 -34.54
N ILE A 335 -18.08 -28.40 -34.81
CA ILE A 335 -16.70 -28.31 -34.32
C ILE A 335 -15.95 -27.15 -34.96
N LEU A 336 -16.07 -26.93 -36.27
CA LEU A 336 -15.33 -25.85 -36.95
C LEU A 336 -15.67 -24.45 -36.40
N PRO A 337 -16.96 -24.05 -36.28
CA PRO A 337 -17.30 -22.77 -35.67
C PRO A 337 -16.91 -22.68 -34.19
N ALA A 338 -17.03 -23.77 -33.42
CA ALA A 338 -16.67 -23.77 -32.01
C ALA A 338 -15.15 -23.58 -31.80
N VAL A 339 -14.33 -24.29 -32.58
CA VAL A 339 -12.86 -24.17 -32.53
C VAL A 339 -12.41 -22.79 -33.03
N ALA A 340 -13.09 -22.24 -34.05
CA ALA A 340 -12.78 -20.90 -34.56
C ALA A 340 -13.21 -19.77 -33.60
N GLY A 341 -14.28 -19.98 -32.83
CA GLY A 341 -14.77 -18.98 -31.87
C GLY A 341 -13.90 -18.88 -30.62
N ALA A 342 -13.28 -19.98 -30.18
CA ALA A 342 -12.39 -19.99 -29.01
C ALA A 342 -11.25 -18.94 -29.06
N PRO A 343 -10.38 -18.87 -30.09
CA PRO A 343 -9.31 -17.87 -30.15
C PRO A 343 -9.85 -16.43 -30.22
N VAL A 344 -10.97 -16.22 -30.92
CA VAL A 344 -11.62 -14.90 -31.01
C VAL A 344 -12.16 -14.49 -29.64
N GLY A 345 -12.77 -15.42 -28.91
CA GLY A 345 -13.21 -15.21 -27.54
C GLY A 345 -12.08 -14.89 -26.58
N LEU A 346 -10.97 -15.64 -26.65
CA LEU A 346 -9.77 -15.36 -25.85
C LEU A 346 -9.22 -13.96 -26.11
N LEU A 347 -9.09 -13.56 -27.38
CA LEU A 347 -8.63 -12.23 -27.77
C LEU A 347 -9.59 -11.12 -27.32
N ALA A 348 -10.90 -11.35 -27.47
CA ALA A 348 -11.92 -10.39 -27.03
C ALA A 348 -11.94 -10.24 -25.50
N GLY A 349 -11.82 -11.35 -24.75
CA GLY A 349 -11.73 -11.34 -23.30
C GLY A 349 -10.48 -10.62 -22.81
N TRP A 350 -9.32 -10.89 -23.43
CA TRP A 350 -8.07 -10.18 -23.14
C TRP A 350 -8.19 -8.68 -23.41
N ALA A 351 -8.67 -8.28 -24.59
CA ALA A 351 -8.81 -6.88 -24.96
C ALA A 351 -9.82 -6.13 -24.06
N ALA A 352 -10.89 -6.80 -23.63
CA ALA A 352 -11.86 -6.22 -22.71
C ALA A 352 -11.23 -5.97 -21.32
N VAL A 353 -10.49 -6.93 -20.78
CA VAL A 353 -9.78 -6.78 -19.51
C VAL A 353 -8.69 -5.72 -19.58
N ASP A 354 -7.90 -5.70 -20.65
CA ASP A 354 -6.84 -4.72 -20.87
C ASP A 354 -7.40 -3.29 -20.90
N ARG A 355 -8.50 -3.07 -21.63
CA ARG A 355 -9.15 -1.75 -21.66
C ARG A 355 -9.79 -1.34 -20.34
N LEU A 356 -10.39 -2.28 -19.61
CA LEU A 356 -10.94 -2.00 -18.29
C LEU A 356 -9.83 -1.66 -17.29
N ALA A 357 -8.73 -2.43 -17.30
CA ALA A 357 -7.58 -2.17 -16.45
C ALA A 357 -6.94 -0.80 -16.75
N ALA A 358 -6.83 -0.44 -18.04
CA ALA A 358 -6.30 0.86 -18.47
C ALA A 358 -7.21 2.06 -18.12
N ALA A 359 -8.51 1.83 -17.89
CA ALA A 359 -9.44 2.89 -17.50
C ALA A 359 -9.52 3.10 -15.97
N THR A 360 -9.08 2.11 -15.18
CA THR A 360 -9.12 2.14 -13.70
C THR A 360 -7.79 2.50 -13.06
N LEU A 361 -6.69 2.45 -13.82
CA LEU A 361 -5.35 2.91 -13.41
C LEU A 361 -5.15 4.37 -13.84
#